data_AF-A0A2N1UME9-F1
#
_entry.id   AF-A0A2N1UME9-F1
#
_cell.length_a   1.000
_cell.length_b   1.000
_cell.length_c   1.000
_cell.angle_alpha   90.00
_cell.angle_beta   90.00
_cell.angle_gamma   90.00
#
_symmetry.space_group_name_H-M   'P 1'
#
loop_
_entity.id
_entity.type
_entity.pdbx_description
1 polymer ?
#
loop_
_entity_poly.entity_id
_entity_poly.type
_entity_poly.pdbx_seq_one_letter_code
_entity_poly.pdbx_strand_id
1 'polypeptide(L)'
;MQVKIAKRAFIFVIAVFSMGLMAGCAHLDKAPKDRPGYLYYHKPLPEASLALDEARAAGKDKQCPVEFNAAKDMVDKAYETYMACNTKGAIAMAQEAIDKINALCPDKPVAKRPEPKPEVRPKPMVKIEANPGTIEKGGFSDLSWTSKGAASLSIDQGIGDVPAAGSRKVSPAGTTTYTITARNEGGVMTDRATLTVREIKIILEDIHFDFNKATLTKVATGILNSNINTLKENSGVSVQIEGHTCAHGAEDYNMALGERRANAVKEYLANQGISSDRMSTISYGETRLAMPETPTLKNKESKEAKANRRVHFEVIVK
;
A
#
# COMPACT_ATOMS: atom_id res chain seq x y z
N MET A 1 -41.02 -37.54 -74.71
CA MET A 1 -40.55 -38.90 -74.40
C MET A 1 -39.88 -38.83 -73.04
N GLN A 2 -40.66 -38.97 -71.96
CA GLN A 2 -40.92 -40.20 -71.18
C GLN A 2 -40.12 -40.20 -69.85
N VAL A 3 -40.83 -39.82 -68.78
CA VAL A 3 -40.80 -40.40 -67.41
C VAL A 3 -39.47 -40.30 -66.63
N LYS A 4 -39.34 -39.29 -65.74
CA LYS A 4 -39.60 -39.32 -64.27
C LYS A 4 -38.64 -40.27 -63.52
N ILE A 5 -37.73 -39.73 -62.70
CA ILE A 5 -37.93 -39.43 -61.26
C ILE A 5 -38.28 -40.69 -60.46
N ALA A 6 -37.46 -40.94 -59.43
CA ALA A 6 -37.66 -41.85 -58.31
C ALA A 6 -37.48 -43.35 -58.59
N LYS A 7 -36.27 -43.85 -58.27
CA LYS A 7 -36.06 -44.94 -57.31
C LYS A 7 -34.56 -45.17 -57.06
N ARG A 8 -33.99 -44.23 -56.30
CA ARG A 8 -32.72 -44.31 -55.55
C ARG A 8 -32.74 -45.40 -54.44
N ALA A 9 -33.54 -46.46 -54.56
CA ALA A 9 -33.87 -47.34 -53.44
C ALA A 9 -33.57 -48.83 -53.64
N PHE A 10 -33.04 -49.27 -54.79
CA PHE A 10 -32.78 -50.71 -55.00
C PHE A 10 -31.31 -51.10 -55.25
N ILE A 11 -30.40 -50.12 -55.27
CA ILE A 11 -28.94 -50.34 -55.14
C ILE A 11 -28.52 -50.47 -53.67
N PHE A 12 -29.47 -50.44 -52.73
CA PHE A 12 -29.20 -50.48 -51.29
C PHE A 12 -29.33 -51.86 -50.63
N VAL A 13 -29.69 -52.92 -51.36
CA VAL A 13 -29.95 -54.23 -50.75
C VAL A 13 -28.80 -55.23 -50.95
N ILE A 14 -27.88 -55.00 -51.88
CA ILE A 14 -26.73 -55.92 -52.12
C ILE A 14 -25.47 -55.53 -51.31
N ALA A 15 -25.39 -54.31 -50.77
CA ALA A 15 -24.21 -53.84 -50.03
C ALA A 15 -24.30 -53.98 -48.49
N VAL A 16 -25.43 -54.46 -47.95
CA VAL A 16 -25.62 -54.57 -46.48
C VAL A 16 -25.37 -55.98 -45.94
N PHE A 17 -25.30 -57.01 -46.80
CA PHE A 17 -25.14 -58.39 -46.33
C PHE A 17 -23.69 -58.92 -46.33
N SER A 18 -22.73 -58.20 -46.92
CA SER A 18 -21.31 -58.61 -46.97
C SER A 18 -20.37 -57.74 -46.12
N MET A 19 -20.85 -56.61 -45.56
CA MET A 19 -20.12 -55.81 -44.55
C MET A 19 -20.51 -56.15 -43.10
N GLY A 20 -21.28 -57.21 -42.88
CA GLY A 20 -21.67 -57.68 -41.54
C GLY A 20 -20.68 -58.64 -40.87
N LEU A 21 -19.64 -59.12 -41.58
CA LEU A 21 -18.73 -60.17 -41.07
C LEU A 21 -17.37 -59.66 -40.60
N MET A 22 -17.04 -58.36 -40.79
CA MET A 22 -15.76 -57.79 -40.34
C MET A 22 -15.89 -56.92 -39.06
N ALA A 23 -17.10 -56.69 -38.55
CA ALA A 23 -17.32 -56.01 -37.27
C ALA A 23 -17.44 -56.98 -36.07
N GLY A 24 -17.45 -58.31 -36.32
CA GLY A 24 -17.62 -59.32 -35.27
C GLY A 24 -16.38 -59.60 -34.41
N CYS A 25 -15.19 -59.13 -34.82
CA CYS A 25 -13.93 -59.42 -34.13
C CYS A 25 -13.25 -58.20 -33.51
N ALA A 26 -13.84 -56.99 -33.61
CA ALA A 26 -13.22 -55.74 -33.14
C ALA A 26 -12.99 -55.66 -31.61
N HIS A 27 -13.47 -56.65 -30.85
CA HIS A 27 -13.38 -56.71 -29.39
C HIS A 27 -12.81 -58.03 -28.87
N LEU A 28 -12.19 -58.86 -29.72
CA LEU A 28 -11.59 -60.14 -29.35
C LEU A 28 -10.07 -60.10 -29.56
N ASP A 29 -9.31 -60.55 -28.56
CA ASP A 29 -7.86 -60.70 -28.60
C ASP A 29 -7.44 -62.16 -28.37
N LYS A 30 -6.22 -62.50 -28.81
CA LYS A 30 -5.67 -63.84 -28.70
C LYS A 30 -5.51 -64.25 -27.23
N ALA A 31 -5.89 -65.48 -26.92
CA ALA A 31 -5.73 -66.03 -25.58
C ALA A 31 -4.25 -66.05 -25.10
N PRO A 32 -3.98 -65.73 -23.81
CA PRO A 32 -2.69 -65.94 -23.19
C PRO A 32 -2.25 -67.42 -23.23
N LYS A 33 -0.94 -67.67 -23.30
CA LYS A 33 -0.39 -69.04 -23.45
C LYS A 33 -0.65 -69.94 -22.23
N ASP A 34 -0.84 -69.35 -21.07
CA ASP A 34 -1.04 -69.98 -19.77
C ASP A 34 -2.53 -70.22 -19.42
N ARG A 35 -3.47 -69.80 -20.30
CA ARG A 35 -4.91 -69.92 -20.09
C ARG A 35 -5.59 -70.79 -21.17
N PRO A 36 -5.77 -72.11 -20.93
CA PRO A 36 -6.44 -72.99 -21.89
C PRO A 36 -7.96 -72.78 -21.88
N GLY A 37 -8.60 -72.79 -23.06
CA GLY A 37 -10.06 -72.68 -23.19
C GLY A 37 -10.51 -72.27 -24.59
N TYR A 38 -10.48 -70.97 -24.88
CA TYR A 38 -10.85 -70.39 -26.17
C TYR A 38 -9.63 -69.88 -26.95
N LEU A 39 -9.71 -69.87 -28.29
CA LEU A 39 -8.64 -69.31 -29.14
C LEU A 39 -8.55 -67.78 -29.02
N TYR A 40 -9.69 -67.14 -28.75
CA TYR A 40 -9.85 -65.70 -28.59
C TYR A 40 -10.77 -65.39 -27.40
N TYR A 41 -10.43 -64.35 -26.65
CA TYR A 41 -11.22 -63.81 -25.54
C TYR A 41 -11.57 -62.35 -25.81
N HIS A 42 -12.58 -61.82 -25.12
CA HIS A 42 -12.83 -60.38 -25.16
C HIS A 42 -11.64 -59.60 -24.61
N LYS A 43 -11.26 -58.53 -25.33
CA LYS A 43 -10.06 -57.69 -25.13
C LYS A 43 -9.63 -57.47 -23.67
N PRO A 44 -10.55 -57.10 -22.75
CA PRO A 44 -10.17 -56.79 -21.36
C PRO A 44 -9.59 -57.98 -20.60
N LEU A 45 -9.94 -59.22 -20.97
CA LEU A 45 -9.42 -60.42 -20.29
C LEU A 45 -7.92 -60.65 -20.59
N PRO A 46 -7.48 -60.72 -21.87
CA PRO A 46 -6.05 -60.75 -22.20
C PRO A 46 -5.29 -59.53 -21.69
N GLU A 47 -5.88 -58.33 -21.75
CA GLU A 47 -5.27 -57.10 -21.23
C GLU A 47 -5.00 -57.19 -19.71
N ALA A 48 -5.94 -57.72 -18.93
CA ALA A 48 -5.75 -57.92 -17.49
C ALA A 48 -4.64 -58.92 -17.16
N SER A 49 -4.46 -59.94 -18.00
CA SER A 49 -3.36 -60.91 -17.84
C SER A 49 -2.00 -60.29 -18.16
N LEU A 50 -1.93 -59.52 -19.25
CA LEU A 50 -0.73 -58.76 -19.63
C LEU A 50 -0.33 -57.77 -18.53
N ALA A 51 -1.29 -56.98 -18.01
CA ALA A 51 -1.04 -56.03 -16.94
C ALA A 51 -0.48 -56.72 -15.68
N LEU A 52 -0.98 -57.91 -15.34
CA LEU A 52 -0.50 -58.68 -14.20
C LEU A 52 0.94 -59.19 -14.41
N ASP A 53 1.29 -59.63 -15.62
CA ASP A 53 2.64 -60.07 -15.97
C ASP A 53 3.64 -58.90 -15.98
N GLU A 54 3.23 -57.74 -16.49
CA GLU A 54 4.02 -56.50 -16.42
C GLU A 54 4.26 -56.06 -14.96
N ALA A 55 3.23 -56.14 -14.12
CA ALA A 55 3.37 -55.87 -12.68
C ALA A 55 4.33 -56.86 -11.99
N ARG A 56 4.29 -58.16 -12.36
CA ARG A 56 5.25 -59.16 -11.88
C ARG A 56 6.67 -58.85 -12.35
N ALA A 57 6.84 -58.49 -13.62
CA ALA A 57 8.15 -58.11 -14.18
C ALA A 57 8.72 -56.86 -13.48
N ALA A 58 7.85 -55.94 -13.06
CA ALA A 58 8.19 -54.79 -12.23
C ALA A 58 8.46 -55.14 -10.74
N GLY A 59 8.43 -56.43 -10.36
CA GLY A 59 8.71 -56.90 -9.00
C GLY A 59 7.60 -56.65 -7.99
N LYS A 60 6.38 -56.32 -8.43
CA LYS A 60 5.24 -56.00 -7.55
C LYS A 60 4.77 -57.21 -6.74
N ASP A 61 4.93 -58.41 -7.30
CA ASP A 61 4.70 -59.69 -6.63
C ASP A 61 5.56 -59.90 -5.38
N LYS A 62 6.76 -59.30 -5.34
CA LYS A 62 7.64 -59.30 -4.17
C LYS A 62 7.44 -58.07 -3.29
N GLN A 63 7.13 -56.91 -3.88
CA GLN A 63 6.97 -55.65 -3.17
C GLN A 63 5.68 -55.59 -2.34
N CYS A 64 4.57 -56.09 -2.86
CA CYS A 64 3.28 -56.17 -2.19
C CYS A 64 2.56 -57.50 -2.51
N PRO A 65 3.02 -58.62 -1.92
CA PRO A 65 2.58 -59.97 -2.31
C PRO A 65 1.09 -60.23 -2.04
N VAL A 66 0.51 -59.61 -1.01
CA VAL A 66 -0.91 -59.83 -0.65
C VAL A 66 -1.82 -59.17 -1.68
N GLU A 67 -1.55 -57.91 -2.01
CA GLU A 67 -2.30 -57.12 -2.98
C GLU A 67 -2.12 -57.66 -4.39
N PHE A 68 -0.90 -58.06 -4.76
CA PHE A 68 -0.61 -58.69 -6.04
C PHE A 68 -1.37 -60.01 -6.20
N ASN A 69 -1.39 -60.87 -5.18
CA ASN A 69 -2.14 -62.13 -5.22
C ASN A 69 -3.66 -61.90 -5.31
N ALA A 70 -4.19 -60.91 -4.58
CA ALA A 70 -5.61 -60.56 -4.69
C ALA A 70 -5.98 -60.05 -6.11
N ALA A 71 -5.11 -59.28 -6.75
CA ALA A 71 -5.29 -58.85 -8.14
C ALA A 71 -5.21 -60.05 -9.11
N LYS A 72 -4.27 -60.98 -8.90
CA LYS A 72 -4.17 -62.22 -9.67
C LYS A 72 -5.44 -63.05 -9.57
N ASP A 73 -5.96 -63.28 -8.36
CA ASP A 73 -7.17 -64.08 -8.14
C ASP A 73 -8.38 -63.45 -8.85
N MET A 74 -8.41 -62.12 -8.95
CA MET A 74 -9.46 -61.41 -9.67
C MET A 74 -9.38 -61.61 -11.19
N VAL A 75 -8.17 -61.61 -11.76
CA VAL A 75 -7.95 -61.98 -13.17
C VAL A 75 -8.41 -63.43 -13.40
N ASP A 76 -8.02 -64.36 -12.52
CA ASP A 76 -8.43 -65.78 -12.61
C ASP A 76 -9.95 -65.93 -12.64
N LYS A 77 -10.62 -65.26 -11.70
CA LYS A 77 -12.09 -65.27 -11.59
C LYS A 77 -12.79 -64.64 -12.79
N ALA A 78 -12.19 -63.63 -13.42
CA ALA A 78 -12.74 -63.03 -14.64
C ALA A 78 -12.78 -64.05 -15.80
N TYR A 79 -11.73 -64.86 -15.95
CA TYR A 79 -11.71 -65.96 -16.94
C TYR A 79 -12.72 -67.06 -16.60
N GLU A 80 -12.81 -67.49 -15.34
CA GLU A 80 -13.82 -68.49 -14.92
C GLU A 80 -15.25 -67.99 -15.18
N THR A 81 -15.52 -66.73 -14.87
CA THR A 81 -16.82 -66.08 -15.10
C THR A 81 -17.14 -66.01 -16.60
N TYR A 82 -16.13 -65.83 -17.44
CA TYR A 82 -16.28 -65.87 -18.89
C TYR A 82 -16.61 -67.28 -19.38
N MET A 83 -15.91 -68.31 -18.88
CA MET A 83 -16.17 -69.72 -19.19
C MET A 83 -17.56 -70.17 -18.71
N ALA A 84 -18.09 -69.54 -17.67
CA ALA A 84 -19.47 -69.73 -17.20
C ALA A 84 -20.51 -68.95 -18.03
N CYS A 85 -20.15 -68.47 -19.22
CA CYS A 85 -21.00 -67.73 -20.16
C CYS A 85 -21.52 -66.38 -19.65
N ASN A 86 -20.92 -65.80 -18.60
CA ASN A 86 -21.23 -64.45 -18.13
C ASN A 86 -20.23 -63.42 -18.68
N THR A 87 -20.34 -63.15 -19.99
CA THR A 87 -19.41 -62.27 -20.71
C THR A 87 -19.36 -60.85 -20.15
N LYS A 88 -20.51 -60.24 -19.83
CA LYS A 88 -20.54 -58.87 -19.27
C LYS A 88 -19.90 -58.80 -17.89
N GLY A 89 -20.18 -59.78 -17.03
CA GLY A 89 -19.57 -59.87 -15.70
C GLY A 89 -18.06 -60.09 -15.79
N ALA A 90 -17.61 -60.96 -16.69
CA ALA A 90 -16.19 -61.21 -16.92
C ALA A 90 -15.44 -59.97 -17.41
N ILE A 91 -16.00 -59.21 -18.35
CA ILE A 91 -15.41 -57.96 -18.85
C ILE A 91 -15.30 -56.93 -17.73
N ALA A 92 -16.35 -56.77 -16.91
CA ALA A 92 -16.33 -55.85 -15.78
C ALA A 92 -15.28 -56.24 -14.74
N MET A 93 -15.18 -57.54 -14.40
CA MET A 93 -14.17 -58.05 -13.47
C MET A 93 -12.75 -57.87 -14.01
N ALA A 94 -12.54 -58.07 -15.32
CA ALA A 94 -11.24 -57.88 -15.95
C ALA A 94 -10.81 -56.40 -15.93
N GLN A 95 -11.73 -55.46 -16.17
CA GLN A 95 -11.43 -54.03 -16.08
C GLN A 95 -11.10 -53.59 -14.65
N GLU A 96 -11.89 -54.06 -13.67
CA GLU A 96 -11.61 -53.79 -12.26
C GLU A 96 -10.26 -54.41 -11.82
N ALA A 97 -9.90 -55.57 -12.35
CA ALA A 97 -8.59 -56.17 -12.11
C ALA A 97 -7.46 -55.28 -12.67
N ILE A 98 -7.60 -54.75 -13.89
CA ILE A 98 -6.63 -53.80 -14.50
C ILE A 98 -6.46 -52.57 -13.62
N ASP A 99 -7.56 -51.98 -13.14
CA ASP A 99 -7.50 -50.78 -12.29
C ASP A 99 -6.77 -51.08 -10.96
N LYS A 100 -7.04 -52.25 -10.36
CA LYS A 100 -6.32 -52.70 -9.15
C LYS A 100 -4.85 -52.95 -9.42
N ILE A 101 -4.50 -53.55 -10.55
CA ILE A 101 -3.12 -53.82 -10.97
C ILE A 101 -2.36 -52.50 -11.15
N ASN A 102 -2.96 -51.52 -11.83
CA ASN A 102 -2.36 -50.20 -12.03
C ASN A 102 -2.17 -49.43 -10.71
N ALA A 103 -2.99 -49.73 -9.71
CA ALA A 103 -2.89 -49.16 -8.37
C ALA A 103 -2.03 -50.02 -7.40
N LEU A 104 -1.35 -51.08 -7.85
CA LEU A 104 -0.58 -51.98 -6.98
C LEU A 104 0.63 -51.29 -6.35
N CYS A 105 0.80 -51.59 -5.06
CA CYS A 105 1.80 -50.98 -4.19
C CYS A 105 1.76 -49.44 -4.28
N PRO A 106 0.63 -48.79 -3.92
CA PRO A 106 0.63 -47.35 -3.77
C PRO A 106 1.67 -47.01 -2.70
N ASP A 107 2.45 -45.96 -2.91
CA ASP A 107 3.48 -45.55 -1.94
C ASP A 107 2.85 -45.56 -0.54
N LYS A 108 3.36 -46.45 0.31
CA LYS A 108 2.94 -46.58 1.70
C LYS A 108 2.84 -45.17 2.25
N PRO A 109 1.73 -44.73 2.87
CA PRO A 109 1.67 -43.38 3.43
C PRO A 109 2.87 -43.24 4.34
N VAL A 110 3.87 -42.47 3.90
CA VAL A 110 4.98 -42.10 4.74
C VAL A 110 4.29 -41.31 5.82
N ALA A 111 4.18 -41.91 7.01
CA ALA A 111 3.77 -41.17 8.21
C ALA A 111 4.55 -39.86 8.14
N LYS A 112 3.84 -38.73 8.02
CA LYS A 112 4.48 -37.41 7.96
C LYS A 112 5.59 -37.45 9.00
N ARG A 113 6.85 -37.34 8.56
CA ARG A 113 7.92 -36.91 9.46
C ARG A 113 7.29 -35.75 10.22
N PRO A 114 7.22 -35.75 11.56
CA PRO A 114 6.64 -34.62 12.27
C PRO A 114 7.28 -33.39 11.63
N GLU A 115 6.43 -32.55 11.01
CA GLU A 115 6.90 -31.26 10.51
C GLU A 115 7.74 -30.71 11.66
N PRO A 116 9.02 -30.30 11.44
CA PRO A 116 9.78 -29.67 12.51
C PRO A 116 8.84 -28.62 13.08
N LYS A 117 8.45 -28.82 14.35
CA LYS A 117 7.49 -27.98 15.07
C LYS A 117 7.77 -26.55 14.62
N PRO A 118 6.81 -25.82 14.02
CA PRO A 118 7.08 -24.57 13.33
C PRO A 118 8.03 -23.77 14.21
N GLU A 119 9.28 -23.60 13.75
CA GLU A 119 10.27 -22.88 14.53
C GLU A 119 9.68 -21.49 14.73
N VAL A 120 9.27 -21.22 15.97
CA VAL A 120 8.68 -19.93 16.33
C VAL A 120 9.82 -18.94 16.29
N ARG A 121 10.10 -18.41 15.10
CA ARG A 121 11.11 -17.39 14.91
C ARG A 121 10.62 -16.15 15.67
N PRO A 122 11.44 -15.60 16.58
CA PRO A 122 11.03 -14.44 17.35
C PRO A 122 10.74 -13.28 16.40
N LYS A 123 9.62 -12.58 16.64
CA LYS A 123 9.32 -11.34 15.94
C LYS A 123 10.45 -10.32 16.17
N PRO A 124 10.77 -9.48 15.18
CA PRO A 124 11.82 -8.49 15.35
C PRO A 124 11.38 -7.42 16.35
N MET A 125 12.33 -6.78 17.02
CA MET A 125 12.06 -5.60 17.82
C MET A 125 12.51 -4.37 17.04
N VAL A 126 11.76 -3.27 17.13
CA VAL A 126 12.11 -2.00 16.50
C VAL A 126 11.69 -0.84 17.39
N LYS A 127 12.50 0.21 17.43
CA LYS A 127 12.19 1.48 18.08
C LYS A 127 12.55 2.63 17.17
N ILE A 128 11.70 3.64 17.08
CA ILE A 128 11.97 4.91 16.40
C ILE A 128 11.63 6.09 17.31
N GLU A 129 12.42 7.16 17.23
CA GLU A 129 12.26 8.33 18.07
C GLU A 129 12.69 9.58 17.30
N ALA A 130 11.99 10.70 17.50
CA ALA A 130 12.36 12.00 16.97
C ALA A 130 12.87 12.87 18.11
N ASN A 131 14.10 13.38 18.02
CA ASN A 131 14.68 14.25 19.03
C ASN A 131 15.25 15.54 18.41
N PRO A 132 14.68 16.72 18.70
CA PRO A 132 13.51 16.93 19.56
C PRO A 132 12.21 16.42 18.91
N GLY A 133 11.24 15.99 19.72
CA GLY A 133 9.92 15.55 19.24
C GLY A 133 8.99 16.69 18.80
N THR A 134 9.43 17.94 18.98
CA THR A 134 8.75 19.15 18.53
C THR A 134 9.76 20.12 17.95
N ILE A 135 9.44 20.67 16.79
CA ILE A 135 10.21 21.71 16.11
C ILE A 135 9.29 22.86 15.70
N GLU A 136 9.86 24.03 15.47
CA GLU A 136 9.19 25.13 14.79
C GLU A 136 9.26 24.91 13.28
N LYS A 137 8.33 25.50 12.53
CA LYS A 137 8.33 25.44 11.07
C LYS A 137 9.68 25.93 10.53
N GLY A 138 10.31 25.12 9.67
CA GLY A 138 11.67 25.37 9.15
C GLY A 138 12.80 24.76 10.00
N GLY A 139 12.50 24.28 11.21
CA GLY A 139 13.45 23.57 12.06
C GLY A 139 13.76 22.15 11.57
N PHE A 140 14.60 21.44 12.32
CA PHE A 140 14.95 20.05 12.05
C PHE A 140 14.95 19.22 13.34
N SER A 141 14.74 17.91 13.18
CA SER A 141 14.84 16.92 14.25
C SER A 141 15.69 15.75 13.77
N ASP A 142 16.39 15.10 14.69
CA ASP A 142 17.11 13.87 14.42
C ASP A 142 16.17 12.68 14.68
N LEU A 143 15.71 12.06 13.59
CA LEU A 143 14.93 10.84 13.61
C LEU A 143 15.88 9.66 13.76
N SER A 144 15.85 8.98 14.89
CA SER A 144 16.77 7.89 15.22
C SER A 144 16.01 6.58 15.43
N TRP A 145 16.61 5.47 15.03
CA TRP A 145 15.98 4.15 15.14
C TRP A 145 16.98 3.05 15.48
N THR A 146 16.45 1.99 16.08
CA THR A 146 17.20 0.76 16.38
C THR A 146 16.30 -0.46 16.21
N SER A 147 16.91 -1.62 15.97
CA SER A 147 16.19 -2.88 15.84
C SER A 147 17.02 -4.08 16.25
N LYS A 148 16.32 -5.18 16.56
CA LYS A 148 16.93 -6.47 16.91
C LYS A 148 16.19 -7.59 16.19
N GLY A 149 16.94 -8.43 15.48
CA GLY A 149 16.40 -9.61 14.78
C GLY A 149 15.61 -9.31 13.50
N ALA A 150 15.65 -8.08 13.00
CA ALA A 150 15.04 -7.70 11.73
C ALA A 150 15.96 -8.09 10.56
N ALA A 151 15.38 -8.68 9.51
CA ALA A 151 16.08 -8.95 8.25
C ALA A 151 16.03 -7.72 7.30
N SER A 152 14.96 -6.94 7.36
CA SER A 152 14.85 -5.66 6.66
C SER A 152 14.11 -4.61 7.49
N LEU A 153 14.46 -3.35 7.27
CA LEU A 153 13.80 -2.19 7.85
C LEU A 153 13.50 -1.15 6.79
N SER A 154 12.34 -0.51 6.92
CA SER A 154 11.93 0.59 6.07
C SER A 154 11.16 1.64 6.88
N ILE A 155 11.35 2.91 6.57
CA ILE A 155 10.62 4.04 7.17
C ILE A 155 9.81 4.71 6.05
N ASP A 156 8.57 5.07 6.35
CA ASP A 156 7.69 5.83 5.45
C ASP A 156 8.16 7.29 5.27
N GLN A 157 7.27 8.16 4.77
CA GLN A 157 7.57 9.58 4.51
C GLN A 157 8.76 9.80 3.56
N GLY A 158 8.94 8.89 2.58
CA GLY A 158 9.98 8.98 1.55
C GLY A 158 11.39 8.63 2.03
N ILE A 159 11.55 8.04 3.22
CA ILE A 159 12.87 7.61 3.71
C ILE A 159 13.30 6.29 3.08
N GLY A 160 12.40 5.30 3.03
CA GLY A 160 12.65 3.99 2.43
C GLY A 160 13.48 3.07 3.33
N ASP A 161 14.25 2.19 2.71
CA ASP A 161 15.00 1.15 3.42
C ASP A 161 16.17 1.72 4.22
N VAL A 162 16.33 1.22 5.45
CA VAL A 162 17.31 1.71 6.42
C VAL A 162 18.09 0.57 7.07
N PRO A 163 19.32 0.81 7.55
CA PRO A 163 20.07 -0.18 8.33
C PRO A 163 19.39 -0.48 9.67
N ALA A 164 19.85 -1.54 10.33
CA ALA A 164 19.32 -2.03 11.62
C ALA A 164 19.32 -0.98 12.75
N ALA A 165 20.23 0.00 12.68
CA ALA A 165 20.22 1.19 13.52
C ALA A 165 20.75 2.38 12.72
N GLY A 166 20.27 3.58 13.02
CA GLY A 166 20.69 4.79 12.32
C GLY A 166 20.02 6.05 12.86
N SER A 167 20.43 7.18 12.31
CA SER A 167 19.82 8.48 12.56
C SER A 167 19.78 9.27 11.26
N ARG A 168 18.70 10.04 11.05
CA ARG A 168 18.50 10.90 9.89
C ARG A 168 17.87 12.22 10.32
N LYS A 169 18.48 13.31 9.87
CA LYS A 169 17.91 14.64 10.01
C LYS A 169 16.67 14.80 9.13
N VAL A 170 15.57 15.29 9.70
CA VAL A 170 14.30 15.54 9.02
C VAL A 170 13.75 16.93 9.34
N SER A 171 13.12 17.56 8.34
CA SER A 171 12.53 18.91 8.43
C SER A 171 11.17 18.94 7.71
N PRO A 172 10.15 18.23 8.22
CA PRO A 172 8.84 18.24 7.58
C PRO A 172 8.19 19.64 7.68
N ALA A 173 7.41 20.02 6.68
CA ALA A 173 6.72 21.31 6.65
C ALA A 173 5.55 21.42 7.65
N GLY A 174 5.08 20.28 8.17
CA GLY A 174 3.99 20.18 9.14
C GLY A 174 4.14 18.92 10.01
N THR A 175 3.31 18.80 11.06
CA THR A 175 3.34 17.66 11.97
C THR A 175 3.25 16.35 11.20
N THR A 176 4.26 15.50 11.36
CA THR A 176 4.44 14.28 10.57
C THR A 176 4.72 13.09 11.47
N THR A 177 4.00 11.98 11.24
CA THR A 177 4.28 10.71 11.92
C THR A 177 5.10 9.82 11.00
N TYR A 178 6.26 9.39 11.51
CA TYR A 178 7.13 8.41 10.88
C TYR A 178 6.80 7.03 11.44
N THR A 179 6.54 6.06 10.56
CA THR A 179 6.34 4.65 10.90
C THR A 179 7.54 3.85 10.41
N ILE A 180 8.26 3.21 11.33
CA ILE A 180 9.28 2.23 10.98
C ILE A 180 8.66 0.83 10.93
N THR A 181 9.05 0.05 9.92
CA THR A 181 8.60 -1.33 9.74
C THR A 181 9.80 -2.27 9.70
N ALA A 182 9.90 -3.16 10.68
CA ALA A 182 10.89 -4.22 10.73
C ALA A 182 10.28 -5.56 10.33
N ARG A 183 10.91 -6.29 9.41
CA ARG A 183 10.45 -7.60 8.92
C ARG A 183 11.52 -8.65 9.11
N ASN A 184 11.10 -9.85 9.50
CA ASN A 184 11.89 -11.08 9.41
C ASN A 184 10.95 -12.25 9.13
N GLU A 185 11.49 -13.46 9.07
CA GLU A 185 10.70 -14.67 8.83
C GLU A 185 9.77 -15.07 9.99
N GLY A 186 9.89 -14.43 11.16
CA GLY A 186 9.01 -14.54 12.32
C GLY A 186 7.86 -13.53 12.34
N GLY A 187 7.88 -12.54 11.46
CA GLY A 187 6.77 -11.61 11.24
C GLY A 187 7.21 -10.16 11.01
N VAL A 188 6.24 -9.26 11.16
CA VAL A 188 6.39 -7.81 10.97
C VAL A 188 6.06 -7.10 12.27
N MET A 189 6.92 -6.16 12.66
CA MET A 189 6.67 -5.23 13.76
C MET A 189 6.85 -3.80 13.29
N THR A 190 6.09 -2.89 13.88
CA THR A 190 6.16 -1.45 13.59
C THR A 190 6.29 -0.65 14.87
N ASP A 191 6.92 0.51 14.76
CA ASP A 191 6.92 1.55 15.79
C ASP A 191 6.73 2.92 15.13
N ARG A 192 6.33 3.94 15.90
CA ARG A 192 6.03 5.27 15.37
C ARG A 192 6.63 6.39 16.20
N ALA A 193 7.16 7.39 15.51
CA ALA A 193 7.56 8.66 16.10
C ALA A 193 6.80 9.80 15.44
N THR A 194 6.08 10.59 16.23
CA THR A 194 5.42 11.81 15.75
C THR A 194 6.30 13.02 16.01
N LEU A 195 6.71 13.69 14.94
CA LEU A 195 7.39 14.97 15.00
C LEU A 195 6.36 16.09 14.86
N THR A 196 6.15 16.83 15.94
CA THR A 196 5.21 17.97 15.94
C THR A 196 5.89 19.19 15.35
N VAL A 197 5.27 19.83 14.37
CA VAL A 197 5.73 21.11 13.82
C VAL A 197 4.80 22.21 14.30
N ARG A 198 5.35 23.17 15.05
CA ARG A 198 4.62 24.34 15.52
C ARG A 198 4.83 25.50 14.57
N GLU A 199 3.73 26.16 14.21
CA GLU A 199 3.80 27.48 13.59
C GLU A 199 3.80 28.52 14.71
N ILE A 200 4.85 29.34 14.81
CA ILE A 200 4.80 30.49 15.69
C ILE A 200 3.95 31.55 15.00
N LYS A 201 2.79 31.83 15.58
CA LYS A 201 2.00 33.00 15.21
C LYS A 201 2.35 34.16 16.13
N ILE A 202 3.20 35.05 15.65
CA ILE A 202 3.52 36.30 16.35
C ILE A 202 2.47 37.32 15.95
N ILE A 203 1.77 37.87 16.95
CA ILE A 203 0.79 38.93 16.76
C ILE A 203 1.34 40.17 17.45
N LEU A 204 1.45 41.25 16.69
CA LEU A 204 1.83 42.57 17.18
C LEU A 204 0.65 43.50 16.97
N GLU A 205 0.31 44.28 18.00
CA GLU A 205 -0.85 45.16 17.95
C GLU A 205 -0.52 46.46 17.20
N ASP A 206 -1.48 46.97 16.43
CA ASP A 206 -1.36 48.19 15.61
C ASP A 206 -1.21 49.45 16.47
N ILE A 207 -0.31 50.33 16.05
CA ILE A 207 -0.04 51.59 16.76
C ILE A 207 -0.82 52.73 16.13
N HIS A 208 -1.71 53.35 16.89
CA HIS A 208 -2.61 54.38 16.37
C HIS A 208 -2.13 55.81 16.65
N PHE A 209 -2.47 56.73 15.75
CA PHE A 209 -2.03 58.13 15.79
C PHE A 209 -3.19 59.13 15.72
N ASP A 210 -2.97 60.28 16.35
CA ASP A 210 -3.83 61.46 16.20
C ASP A 210 -3.86 61.93 14.73
N PHE A 211 -4.92 62.67 14.39
CA PHE A 211 -5.02 63.33 13.09
C PHE A 211 -3.80 64.24 12.84
N ASN A 212 -3.23 64.11 11.64
CA ASN A 212 -2.09 64.91 11.17
C ASN A 212 -0.81 64.81 12.02
N LYS A 213 -0.65 63.76 12.84
CA LYS A 213 0.53 63.58 13.69
C LYS A 213 1.24 62.25 13.44
N ALA A 214 2.56 62.28 13.70
CA ALA A 214 3.43 61.10 13.81
C ALA A 214 4.03 60.95 15.23
N THR A 215 3.59 61.77 16.18
CA THR A 215 4.02 61.69 17.58
C THR A 215 3.37 60.48 18.26
N LEU A 216 4.18 59.66 18.93
CA LEU A 216 3.70 58.54 19.73
C LEU A 216 3.02 59.06 21.01
N THR A 217 1.77 58.66 21.22
CA THR A 217 1.02 58.95 22.46
C THR A 217 1.43 57.99 23.57
N LYS A 218 1.08 58.32 24.82
CA LYS A 218 1.32 57.41 25.96
C LYS A 218 0.65 56.04 25.78
N VAL A 219 -0.53 56.02 25.17
CA VAL A 219 -1.26 54.78 24.84
C VAL A 219 -0.49 53.98 23.80
N ALA A 220 -0.04 54.63 22.72
CA ALA A 220 0.78 54.00 21.68
C ALA A 220 2.07 53.39 22.26
N THR A 221 2.78 54.11 23.13
CA THR A 221 3.99 53.58 23.78
C THR A 221 3.70 52.39 24.70
N GLY A 222 2.51 52.35 25.34
CA GLY A 222 2.09 51.22 26.15
C GLY A 222 1.93 49.93 25.32
N ILE A 223 1.29 50.05 24.15
CA ILE A 223 1.13 48.93 23.20
C ILE A 223 2.50 48.51 22.63
N LEU A 224 3.34 49.49 22.26
CA LEU A 224 4.70 49.22 21.77
C LEU A 224 5.52 48.43 22.78
N ASN A 225 5.40 48.69 24.08
CA ASN A 225 6.12 47.95 25.11
C ASN A 225 5.72 46.46 25.14
N SER A 226 4.45 46.14 24.93
CA SER A 226 3.99 44.76 24.77
C SER A 226 4.60 44.13 23.51
N ASN A 227 4.55 44.83 22.37
CA ASN A 227 5.15 44.36 21.12
C ASN A 227 6.68 44.16 21.26
N ILE A 228 7.37 45.00 22.02
CA ILE A 228 8.82 44.87 22.29
C ILE A 228 9.12 43.58 23.04
N ASN A 229 8.33 43.23 24.06
CA ASN A 229 8.52 41.99 24.80
C ASN A 229 8.39 40.78 23.86
N THR A 230 7.34 40.78 23.04
CA THR A 230 7.15 39.74 22.01
C THR A 230 8.33 39.66 21.04
N LEU A 231 8.84 40.79 20.55
CA LEU A 231 9.99 40.83 19.63
C LEU A 231 11.31 40.42 20.28
N LYS A 232 11.47 40.63 21.59
CA LYS A 232 12.64 40.18 22.37
C LYS A 232 12.62 38.67 22.58
N GLU A 233 11.45 38.11 22.91
CA GLU A 233 11.26 36.67 23.06
C GLU A 233 11.45 35.92 21.73
N ASN A 234 11.18 36.59 20.60
CA ASN A 234 11.27 36.02 19.26
C ASN A 234 12.41 36.66 18.46
N SER A 235 13.65 36.55 18.93
CA SER A 235 14.80 37.24 18.34
C SER A 235 15.13 36.84 16.88
N GLY A 236 14.65 35.69 16.42
CA GLY A 236 14.85 35.18 15.06
C GLY A 236 13.96 35.81 13.98
N VAL A 237 12.91 36.55 14.35
CA VAL A 237 11.99 37.14 13.36
C VAL A 237 12.37 38.56 12.97
N SER A 238 12.08 38.93 11.72
CA SER A 238 12.14 40.32 11.24
C SER A 238 10.73 40.88 11.09
N VAL A 239 10.59 42.20 11.09
CA VAL A 239 9.31 42.88 10.89
C VAL A 239 9.40 43.96 9.82
N GLN A 240 8.35 44.08 9.03
CA GLN A 240 8.09 45.25 8.20
C GLN A 240 7.08 46.14 8.92
N ILE A 241 7.47 47.39 9.14
CA ILE A 241 6.70 48.40 9.87
C ILE A 241 6.01 49.25 8.81
N GLU A 242 4.70 49.08 8.68
CA GLU A 242 3.89 49.67 7.63
C GLU A 242 3.17 50.92 8.14
N GLY A 243 3.47 52.09 7.58
CA GLY A 243 2.85 53.36 7.96
C GLY A 243 1.63 53.70 7.10
N HIS A 244 0.48 53.91 7.74
CA HIS A 244 -0.79 54.23 7.10
C HIS A 244 -1.37 55.57 7.58
N THR A 245 -2.23 56.15 6.76
CA THR A 245 -3.05 57.33 7.08
C THR A 245 -4.53 57.05 6.91
N CYS A 246 -5.36 57.99 7.35
CA CYS A 246 -6.77 58.03 6.94
C CYS A 246 -6.88 58.54 5.50
N ALA A 247 -8.08 58.46 4.94
CA ALA A 247 -8.37 58.92 3.57
C ALA A 247 -8.40 60.46 3.42
N HIS A 248 -8.18 61.24 4.48
CA HIS A 248 -8.11 62.70 4.39
C HIS A 248 -6.70 63.16 4.03
N GLY A 249 -6.57 63.99 3.00
CA GLY A 249 -5.32 64.63 2.63
C GLY A 249 -5.01 64.42 1.15
N ALA A 250 -3.86 64.97 0.72
CA ALA A 250 -3.30 64.64 -0.57
C ALA A 250 -2.43 63.37 -0.44
N GLU A 251 -2.41 62.55 -1.49
CA GLU A 251 -1.68 61.27 -1.50
C GLU A 251 -0.20 61.41 -1.11
N ASP A 252 0.54 62.34 -1.74
CA ASP A 252 1.96 62.58 -1.44
C ASP A 252 2.19 62.98 0.03
N TYR A 253 1.27 63.79 0.57
CA TYR A 253 1.34 64.21 1.97
C TYR A 253 1.17 63.02 2.91
N ASN A 254 0.19 62.17 2.60
CA ASN A 254 -0.14 61.00 3.38
C ASN A 254 0.92 59.91 3.28
N MET A 255 1.52 59.72 2.10
CA MET A 255 2.69 58.86 1.92
C MET A 255 3.83 59.32 2.84
N ALA A 256 4.18 60.61 2.82
CA ALA A 256 5.22 61.15 3.69
C ALA A 256 4.84 61.09 5.18
N LEU A 257 3.55 61.25 5.54
CA LEU A 257 3.09 61.14 6.92
C LEU A 257 3.14 59.70 7.43
N GLY A 258 2.73 58.72 6.61
CA GLY A 258 2.84 57.31 6.95
C GLY A 258 4.30 56.89 7.13
N GLU A 259 5.21 57.37 6.27
CA GLU A 259 6.66 57.11 6.43
C GLU A 259 7.19 57.66 7.77
N ARG A 260 6.83 58.92 8.12
CA ARG A 260 7.20 59.48 9.44
C ARG A 260 6.67 58.65 10.60
N ARG A 261 5.46 58.10 10.51
CA ARG A 261 4.88 57.23 11.54
C ARG A 261 5.63 55.91 11.67
N ALA A 262 5.93 55.26 10.55
CA ALA A 262 6.69 54.02 10.53
C ALA A 262 8.10 54.23 11.11
N ASN A 263 8.77 55.32 10.74
CA ASN A 263 10.08 55.67 11.28
C ASN A 263 10.03 56.00 12.77
N ALA A 264 9.01 56.73 13.25
CA ALA A 264 8.84 57.00 14.69
C ALA A 264 8.68 55.70 15.50
N VAL A 265 7.93 54.72 14.99
CA VAL A 265 7.81 53.39 15.60
C VAL A 265 9.14 52.65 15.57
N LYS A 266 9.83 52.62 14.42
CA LYS A 266 11.13 51.96 14.28
C LYS A 266 12.18 52.53 15.25
N GLU A 267 12.28 53.85 15.34
CA GLU A 267 13.18 54.55 16.27
C GLU A 267 12.86 54.20 17.72
N TYR A 268 11.57 54.18 18.09
CA TYR A 268 11.16 53.77 19.43
C TYR A 268 11.58 52.33 19.75
N LEU A 269 11.32 51.39 18.85
CA LEU A 269 11.71 49.98 19.01
C LEU A 269 13.24 49.83 19.11
N ALA A 270 14.00 50.55 18.28
CA ALA A 270 15.46 50.55 18.28
C ALA A 270 16.03 51.05 19.61
N ASN A 271 15.49 52.16 20.12
CA ASN A 271 15.87 52.72 21.42
C ASN A 271 15.55 51.78 22.60
N GLN A 272 14.60 50.85 22.42
CA GLN A 272 14.25 49.83 23.41
C GLN A 272 15.03 48.50 23.23
N GLY A 273 16.00 48.49 22.31
CA GLY A 273 16.96 47.40 22.11
C GLY A 273 16.60 46.40 21.00
N ILE A 274 15.61 46.68 20.16
CA ILE A 274 15.34 45.86 18.97
C ILE A 274 16.36 46.22 17.87
N SER A 275 17.13 45.25 17.38
CA SER A 275 18.12 45.51 16.32
C SER A 275 17.47 46.08 15.07
N SER A 276 18.08 47.13 14.49
CA SER A 276 17.58 47.79 13.27
C SER A 276 17.60 46.87 12.06
N ASP A 277 18.49 45.87 12.02
CA ASP A 277 18.57 44.88 10.93
C ASP A 277 17.36 43.96 10.88
N ARG A 278 16.58 43.89 11.97
CA ARG A 278 15.33 43.14 12.06
C ARG A 278 14.13 43.96 11.61
N MET A 279 14.30 45.24 11.26
CA MET A 279 13.22 46.18 11.03
C MET A 279 13.37 46.91 9.71
N SER A 280 12.41 46.72 8.82
CA SER A 280 12.22 47.54 7.61
C SER A 280 11.01 48.45 7.80
N THR A 281 10.99 49.58 7.10
CA THR A 281 9.83 50.49 7.07
C THR A 281 9.31 50.61 5.64
N ILE A 282 7.99 50.74 5.51
CA ILE A 282 7.31 51.09 4.26
C ILE A 282 6.13 52.00 4.61
N SER A 283 5.73 52.86 3.69
CA SER A 283 4.46 53.59 3.82
C SER A 283 3.52 53.24 2.69
N TYR A 284 2.24 53.18 3.02
CA TYR A 284 1.16 53.03 2.08
C TYR A 284 0.26 54.27 2.01
N GLY A 285 0.54 55.34 2.76
CA GLY A 285 -0.37 56.49 2.88
C GLY A 285 -1.80 56.06 3.14
N GLU A 286 -2.76 56.57 2.36
CA GLU A 286 -4.18 56.16 2.41
C GLU A 286 -4.52 54.94 1.54
N THR A 287 -3.58 54.36 0.80
CA THR A 287 -3.89 53.34 -0.23
C THR A 287 -4.30 51.98 0.35
N ARG A 288 -3.99 51.71 1.63
CA ARG A 288 -4.30 50.47 2.35
C ARG A 288 -5.03 50.75 3.67
N LEU A 289 -6.32 51.10 3.55
CA LEU A 289 -7.19 51.36 4.69
C LEU A 289 -7.54 50.06 5.44
N ALA A 290 -7.52 50.11 6.78
CA ALA A 290 -8.02 49.02 7.63
C ALA A 290 -9.55 48.97 7.65
N MET A 291 -10.18 50.14 7.56
CA MET A 291 -11.62 50.31 7.47
C MET A 291 -11.96 51.19 6.28
N PRO A 292 -12.96 50.82 5.45
CA PRO A 292 -13.44 51.68 4.38
C PRO A 292 -13.80 53.08 4.90
N GLU A 293 -13.30 54.12 4.25
CA GLU A 293 -13.47 55.51 4.68
C GLU A 293 -13.76 56.39 3.47
N THR A 294 -14.86 57.15 3.52
CA THR A 294 -15.17 58.19 2.54
C THR A 294 -14.91 59.55 3.19
N PRO A 295 -13.85 60.29 2.82
CA PRO A 295 -13.45 61.49 3.53
C PRO A 295 -14.43 62.64 3.26
N THR A 296 -14.85 63.30 4.33
CA THR A 296 -15.62 64.56 4.33
C THR A 296 -15.00 65.55 5.32
N LEU A 297 -15.42 66.81 5.28
CA LEU A 297 -14.93 67.81 6.24
C LEU A 297 -15.34 67.51 7.70
N LYS A 298 -16.39 66.72 7.92
CA LYS A 298 -16.98 66.48 9.26
C LYS A 298 -16.50 65.19 9.93
N ASN A 299 -15.87 64.26 9.20
CA ASN A 299 -15.55 62.91 9.69
C ASN A 299 -14.06 62.63 9.92
N LYS A 300 -13.23 63.67 10.06
CA LYS A 300 -11.78 63.53 10.36
C LYS A 300 -11.50 62.73 11.64
N GLU A 301 -12.43 62.74 12.59
CA GLU A 301 -12.34 62.02 13.87
C GLU A 301 -13.28 60.82 13.97
N SER A 302 -13.81 60.34 12.84
CA SER A 302 -14.64 59.13 12.82
C SER A 302 -13.86 57.90 13.27
N LYS A 303 -14.59 56.82 13.55
CA LYS A 303 -14.01 55.53 13.96
C LYS A 303 -13.10 54.98 12.85
N GLU A 304 -13.53 55.10 11.59
CA GLU A 304 -12.81 54.65 10.40
C GLU A 304 -11.51 55.43 10.25
N ALA A 305 -11.59 56.77 10.31
CA ALA A 305 -10.43 57.64 10.24
C ALA A 305 -9.41 57.31 11.35
N LYS A 306 -9.88 57.05 12.57
CA LYS A 306 -9.02 56.64 13.70
C LYS A 306 -8.37 55.29 13.46
N ALA A 307 -9.13 54.28 13.03
CA ALA A 307 -8.62 52.95 12.74
C ALA A 307 -7.59 52.94 11.60
N ASN A 308 -7.76 53.80 10.59
CA ASN A 308 -6.85 53.86 9.44
C ASN A 308 -5.51 54.54 9.77
N ARG A 309 -5.50 55.49 10.73
CA ARG A 309 -4.28 56.18 11.19
C ARG A 309 -3.45 55.26 12.09
N ARG A 310 -2.80 54.28 11.48
CA ARG A 310 -2.07 53.24 12.20
C ARG A 310 -0.69 52.96 11.62
N VAL A 311 0.13 52.31 12.42
CA VAL A 311 1.27 51.52 11.97
C VAL A 311 0.96 50.06 12.21
N HIS A 312 1.06 49.26 11.15
CA HIS A 312 0.88 47.81 11.18
C HIS A 312 2.24 47.10 11.14
N PHE A 313 2.29 45.87 11.64
CA PHE A 313 3.49 45.06 11.64
C PHE A 313 3.25 43.76 10.85
N GLU A 314 3.97 43.61 9.75
CA GLU A 314 4.06 42.33 9.05
C GLU A 314 5.26 41.54 9.58
N VAL A 315 5.02 40.35 10.12
CA VAL A 315 6.06 39.47 10.67
C VAL A 315 6.67 38.63 9.56
N ILE A 316 7.97 38.78 9.35
CA ILE A 316 8.74 38.06 8.35
C ILE A 316 9.57 36.98 9.06
N VAL A 317 9.15 35.72 8.91
CA VAL A 317 9.91 34.54 9.36
C VAL A 317 10.91 34.17 8.26
N LYS A 318 12.20 34.15 8.60
CA LYS A 318 13.27 33.70 7.70
C LYS A 318 13.39 32.18 7.69
#